data_AF-A0A663DPX7-F1
#
_entry.id   AF-A0A663DPX7-F1
#
_cell.length_a   1.000
_cell.length_b   1.000
_cell.length_c   1.000
_cell.angle_alpha   90.00
_cell.angle_beta   90.00
_cell.angle_gamma   90.00
#
_symmetry.space_group_name_H-M   'P 1'
#
loop_
_entity.id
_entity.type
_entity.pdbx_description
1 polymer ?
#
loop_
_entity_poly.entity_id
_entity_poly.type
_entity_poly.pdbx_seq_one_letter_code
_entity_poly.pdbx_strand_id
1 'polypeptide(L)'
;MASSATHPAPPSTAAAAAAAAAAAASVSSSSSATAAAPPAPAAPGILIGDRLYSEVSLTIDHSLIPEERLSPTPSMQDGLDLQCETDLRILGCELIQAAGILLRLPQVAMATGQVLFHRFFYSKSFVKHSFEIVAMACINLASKIEEAPRRIRDVINVFHHLRQLRAKSDQLHLPKPG
;
A
#
# COMPACT_ATOMS: atom_id res chain seq x y z
N MET A 1 28.34 9.19 45.49
CA MET A 1 28.89 8.66 44.21
C MET A 1 28.42 7.22 44.13
N ALA A 2 27.55 6.75 43.23
CA ALA A 2 27.11 7.18 41.92
C ALA A 2 25.59 6.89 41.77
N SER A 3 24.80 7.87 41.33
CA SER A 3 24.20 7.98 39.99
C SER A 3 23.15 6.92 39.64
N SER A 4 21.90 7.36 39.78
CA SER A 4 20.68 6.92 39.14
C SER A 4 20.80 6.87 37.60
N ALA A 5 20.42 5.75 36.99
CA ALA A 5 20.18 5.62 35.56
C ALA A 5 18.69 5.31 35.31
N THR A 6 17.92 6.37 35.10
CA THR A 6 16.56 6.34 34.57
C THR A 6 16.63 6.19 33.04
N HIS A 7 16.18 5.05 32.53
CA HIS A 7 15.93 4.88 31.09
C HIS A 7 14.56 5.49 30.73
N PRO A 8 14.46 6.37 29.72
CA PRO A 8 13.18 6.80 29.18
C PRO A 8 12.64 5.76 28.19
N ALA A 9 11.39 5.35 28.41
CA ALA A 9 10.61 4.50 27.51
C ALA A 9 10.19 5.27 26.24
N PRO A 10 10.03 4.59 25.08
CA PRO A 10 9.57 5.23 23.86
C PRO A 10 8.08 5.62 23.92
N PRO A 11 7.67 6.75 23.32
CA PRO A 11 6.28 7.18 23.31
C PRO A 11 5.42 6.37 22.34
N SER A 12 4.23 6.02 22.81
CA SER A 12 3.14 5.34 22.10
C SER A 12 2.60 6.17 20.92
N THR A 13 2.79 5.70 19.69
CA THR A 13 2.24 6.29 18.45
C THR A 13 0.84 5.78 18.10
N ALA A 14 -0.08 5.83 19.08
CA ALA A 14 -1.48 5.45 18.89
C ALA A 14 -2.38 6.70 18.77
N ALA A 15 -2.29 7.47 17.68
CA ALA A 15 -3.21 8.61 17.47
C ALA A 15 -3.29 9.24 16.05
N ALA A 16 -2.92 8.58 14.95
CA ALA A 16 -2.75 9.30 13.65
C ALA A 16 -3.50 8.73 12.42
N ALA A 17 -4.63 8.02 12.58
CA ALA A 17 -5.34 7.44 11.42
C ALA A 17 -6.85 7.70 11.36
N ALA A 18 -7.29 8.91 11.74
CA ALA A 18 -8.69 9.30 11.60
C ALA A 18 -8.84 10.76 11.15
N ALA A 19 -8.65 11.03 9.85
CA ALA A 19 -9.31 12.12 9.11
C ALA A 19 -8.72 12.27 7.70
N ALA A 20 -9.39 11.72 6.67
CA ALA A 20 -9.28 12.23 5.29
C ALA A 20 -10.37 11.60 4.40
N ALA A 21 -11.63 12.02 4.57
CA ALA A 21 -12.70 11.70 3.64
C ALA A 21 -13.70 12.86 3.60
N ALA A 22 -13.38 13.92 2.84
CA ALA A 22 -14.32 14.87 2.23
C ALA A 22 -13.55 16.01 1.56
N ALA A 23 -13.58 16.09 0.23
CA ALA A 23 -13.70 17.35 -0.52
C ALA A 23 -13.77 17.07 -2.03
N ALA A 24 -14.68 17.78 -2.69
CA ALA A 24 -15.10 17.62 -4.06
C ALA A 24 -14.45 18.65 -5.01
N ALA A 25 -14.57 18.32 -6.30
CA ALA A 25 -14.85 19.22 -7.43
C ALA A 25 -13.80 20.24 -7.93
N SER A 26 -13.51 20.09 -9.24
CA SER A 26 -13.28 21.10 -10.30
C SER A 26 -12.34 22.27 -10.04
N VAL A 27 -11.31 22.43 -10.88
CA VAL A 27 -11.03 23.65 -11.67
C VAL A 27 -10.09 23.31 -12.84
N SER A 28 -10.31 24.04 -13.93
CA SER A 28 -9.78 24.09 -15.28
C SER A 28 -8.28 24.35 -15.49
N SER A 29 -7.88 24.00 -16.70
CA SER A 29 -6.67 24.30 -17.49
C SER A 29 -6.01 25.67 -17.30
N SER A 30 -4.67 25.66 -17.28
CA SER A 30 -3.83 26.66 -17.97
C SER A 30 -2.42 26.11 -18.23
N SER A 31 -2.00 26.23 -19.49
CA SER A 31 -0.73 25.84 -20.09
C SER A 31 0.41 26.82 -19.81
N SER A 32 1.64 26.33 -19.61
CA SER A 32 2.87 27.01 -20.06
C SER A 32 4.04 26.03 -20.15
N ALA A 33 4.73 26.07 -21.29
CA ALA A 33 5.75 25.15 -21.74
C ALA A 33 7.15 25.44 -21.16
N THR A 34 7.96 24.39 -21.00
CA THR A 34 9.42 24.44 -21.17
C THR A 34 9.95 23.13 -21.80
N ALA A 35 10.78 23.32 -22.81
CA ALA A 35 11.56 22.36 -23.61
C ALA A 35 12.53 21.52 -22.75
N ALA A 36 13.13 20.40 -23.14
CA ALA A 36 13.00 19.41 -24.21
C ALA A 36 14.08 18.36 -23.87
N ALA A 37 13.72 17.09 -23.80
CA ALA A 37 14.65 15.95 -23.84
C ALA A 37 13.99 14.88 -24.72
N PRO A 38 14.75 14.14 -25.56
CA PRO A 38 14.19 13.35 -26.64
C PRO A 38 13.36 12.18 -26.07
N PRO A 39 12.10 11.99 -26.50
CA PRO A 39 11.36 10.81 -26.09
C PRO A 39 11.88 9.63 -26.90
N ALA A 40 12.32 8.59 -26.18
CA ALA A 40 12.48 7.24 -26.74
C ALA A 40 11.21 6.88 -27.55
N PRO A 41 11.33 6.14 -28.67
CA PRO A 41 10.21 5.92 -29.58
C PRO A 41 9.08 5.25 -28.81
N ALA A 42 7.98 5.98 -28.64
CA ALA A 42 6.75 5.45 -28.07
C ALA A 42 6.28 4.33 -29.00
N ALA A 43 6.51 3.09 -28.60
CA ALA A 43 6.00 1.93 -29.30
C ALA A 43 4.47 2.07 -29.41
N PRO A 44 3.89 1.92 -30.61
CA PRO A 44 2.46 2.09 -30.80
C PRO A 44 1.76 1.02 -29.98
N GLY A 45 0.91 1.46 -29.04
CA GLY A 45 0.09 0.57 -28.25
C GLY A 45 -0.70 -0.42 -29.12
N ILE A 46 -1.13 -1.51 -28.50
CA ILE A 46 -1.90 -2.56 -29.16
C ILE A 46 -3.35 -2.07 -29.28
N LEU A 47 -3.85 -1.91 -30.50
CA LEU A 47 -5.27 -1.62 -30.76
C LEU A 47 -6.08 -2.91 -30.64
N ILE A 48 -6.95 -3.00 -29.63
CA ILE A 48 -7.95 -4.08 -29.50
C ILE A 48 -9.33 -3.45 -29.59
N GLY A 49 -10.01 -3.67 -30.72
CA GLY A 49 -11.23 -2.95 -31.08
C GLY A 49 -10.95 -1.45 -31.21
N ASP A 50 -11.75 -0.62 -30.56
CA ASP A 50 -11.62 0.84 -30.60
C ASP A 50 -10.70 1.40 -29.49
N ARG A 51 -10.05 0.54 -28.71
CA ARG A 51 -9.20 0.95 -27.57
C ARG A 51 -7.74 0.67 -27.86
N LEU A 52 -6.93 1.73 -27.74
CA LEU A 52 -5.48 1.66 -27.74
C LEU A 52 -5.01 1.26 -26.34
N TYR A 53 -4.55 0.02 -26.20
CA TYR A 53 -3.89 -0.46 -24.99
C TYR A 53 -2.42 -0.12 -25.07
N SER A 54 -1.82 0.36 -23.97
CA SER A 54 -0.35 0.47 -23.90
C SER A 54 0.28 -0.88 -24.20
N GLU A 55 1.34 -0.92 -25.02
CA GLU A 55 2.12 -2.13 -25.20
C GLU A 55 2.61 -2.61 -23.83
N VAL A 56 2.21 -3.82 -23.42
CA VAL A 56 2.67 -4.41 -22.17
C VAL A 56 3.90 -5.25 -22.49
N SER A 57 5.07 -4.62 -22.46
CA SER A 57 6.34 -5.34 -22.54
C SER A 57 6.57 -6.10 -21.22
N LEU A 58 6.36 -7.42 -21.25
CA LEU A 58 6.60 -8.33 -20.13
C LEU A 58 8.05 -8.83 -20.16
N THR A 59 9.02 -7.92 -20.10
CA THR A 59 10.43 -8.29 -19.95
C THR A 59 10.80 -8.46 -18.48
N ILE A 60 11.75 -9.36 -18.21
CA ILE A 60 12.27 -9.63 -16.85
C ILE A 60 13.17 -8.46 -16.37
N ASP A 61 13.52 -7.57 -17.30
CA ASP A 61 14.46 -6.45 -17.14
C ASP A 61 14.03 -5.41 -16.09
N HIS A 62 12.77 -5.45 -15.62
CA HIS A 62 12.23 -4.58 -14.58
C HIS A 62 11.81 -5.35 -13.31
N SER A 63 12.65 -6.27 -12.84
CA SER A 63 12.45 -6.92 -11.54
C SER A 63 12.76 -6.00 -10.35
N LEU A 64 13.62 -5.00 -10.55
CA LEU A 64 13.93 -3.97 -9.56
C LEU A 64 13.20 -2.66 -9.90
N ILE A 65 12.77 -1.95 -8.86
CA ILE A 65 12.21 -0.60 -9.01
C ILE A 65 13.40 0.35 -9.23
N PRO A 66 13.42 1.13 -10.33
CA PRO A 66 14.48 2.10 -10.58
C PRO A 66 14.63 3.09 -9.42
N GLU A 67 15.85 3.49 -9.08
CA GLU A 67 16.12 4.37 -7.94
C GLU A 67 15.38 5.71 -8.06
N GLU A 68 15.19 6.20 -9.28
CA GLU A 68 14.47 7.45 -9.58
C GLU A 68 12.97 7.37 -9.23
N ARG A 69 12.42 6.14 -9.10
CA ARG A 69 11.04 5.90 -8.69
C ARG A 69 10.89 5.68 -7.18
N LEU A 70 12.00 5.58 -6.45
CA LEU A 70 11.99 5.50 -4.98
C LEU A 70 11.76 6.88 -4.36
N SER A 71 12.14 7.97 -5.05
CA SER A 71 11.88 9.35 -4.62
C SER A 71 11.85 10.33 -5.81
N PRO A 72 10.78 11.12 -6.02
CA PRO A 72 9.56 11.21 -5.20
C PRO A 72 8.58 10.07 -5.53
N THR A 73 8.03 9.42 -4.51
CA THR A 73 7.01 8.38 -4.67
C THR A 73 5.70 8.99 -5.22
N PRO A 74 4.83 8.18 -5.86
CA PRO A 74 3.50 8.65 -6.26
C PRO A 74 2.65 9.18 -5.09
N SER A 75 2.84 8.66 -3.87
CA SER A 75 2.12 9.12 -2.67
C SER A 75 2.64 10.48 -2.20
N MET A 76 3.96 10.71 -2.26
CA MET A 76 4.56 12.02 -1.97
C MET A 76 4.08 13.08 -2.96
N GLN A 77 3.96 12.74 -4.24
CA GLN A 77 3.40 13.64 -5.26
C GLN A 77 1.95 14.02 -4.98
N ASP A 78 1.19 13.13 -4.32
CA ASP A 78 -0.18 13.37 -3.88
C ASP A 78 -0.27 14.02 -2.48
N GLY A 79 0.87 14.45 -1.91
CA GLY A 79 0.92 15.19 -0.64
C GLY A 79 1.02 14.33 0.62
N LEU A 80 1.33 13.03 0.50
CA LEU A 80 1.57 12.17 1.66
C LEU A 80 3.02 12.32 2.15
N ASP A 81 3.20 12.53 3.45
CA ASP A 81 4.53 12.56 4.06
C ASP A 81 5.22 11.20 4.01
N LEU A 82 6.56 11.19 3.91
CA LEU A 82 7.36 9.98 3.80
C LEU A 82 7.23 9.08 5.04
N GLN A 83 7.15 9.66 6.24
CA GLN A 83 7.00 8.89 7.46
C GLN A 83 5.65 8.19 7.48
N CYS A 84 4.59 8.92 7.16
CA CYS A 84 3.24 8.36 7.06
C CYS A 84 3.15 7.27 5.99
N GLU A 85 3.79 7.47 4.83
CA GLU A 85 3.87 6.44 3.79
C GLU A 85 4.57 5.17 4.30
N THR A 86 5.67 5.34 5.04
CA THR A 86 6.43 4.21 5.62
C THR A 86 5.59 3.44 6.64
N ASP A 87 4.86 4.15 7.50
CA ASP A 87 3.97 3.54 8.49
C ASP A 87 2.82 2.77 7.81
N LEU A 88 2.24 3.32 6.73
CA LEU A 88 1.22 2.62 5.93
C LEU A 88 1.77 1.38 5.24
N ARG A 89 3.03 1.40 4.77
CA ARG A 89 3.71 0.25 4.18
C ARG A 89 3.91 -0.86 5.21
N ILE A 90 4.39 -0.52 6.40
CA ILE A 90 4.56 -1.45 7.52
C ILE A 90 3.21 -2.06 7.90
N LEU A 91 2.20 -1.21 8.11
CA LEU A 91 0.87 -1.64 8.51
C LEU A 91 0.21 -2.56 7.46
N GLY A 92 0.38 -2.26 6.17
CA GLY A 92 -0.08 -3.13 5.09
C GLY A 92 0.55 -4.51 5.13
N CYS A 93 1.86 -4.59 5.37
CA CYS A 93 2.60 -5.85 5.48
C CYS A 93 2.20 -6.66 6.73
N GLU A 94 1.97 -6.00 7.87
CA GLU A 94 1.43 -6.62 9.08
C GLU A 94 0.03 -7.20 8.84
N LEU A 95 -0.83 -6.47 8.12
CA LEU A 95 -2.18 -6.93 7.78
C LEU A 95 -2.14 -8.15 6.87
N ILE A 96 -1.27 -8.17 5.86
CA ILE A 96 -1.05 -9.33 4.98
C ILE A 96 -0.55 -10.53 5.80
N GLN A 97 0.39 -10.31 6.72
CA GLN A 97 0.93 -11.37 7.57
C GLN A 97 -0.15 -11.97 8.48
N ALA A 98 -0.92 -11.11 9.18
CA ALA A 98 -2.00 -11.55 10.06
C ALA A 98 -3.09 -12.31 9.29
N ALA A 99 -3.48 -11.80 8.12
CA ALA A 99 -4.46 -12.45 7.27
C ALA A 99 -3.94 -13.81 6.74
N GLY A 100 -2.68 -13.88 6.34
CA GLY A 100 -2.09 -15.11 5.82
C GLY A 100 -1.98 -16.21 6.88
N ILE A 101 -1.70 -15.85 8.13
CA ILE A 101 -1.74 -16.79 9.27
C ILE A 101 -3.16 -17.33 9.47
N LEU A 102 -4.17 -16.45 9.51
CA LEU A 102 -5.58 -16.85 9.69
C LEU A 102 -6.11 -17.70 8.53
N LEU A 103 -5.64 -17.44 7.30
CA LEU A 103 -5.97 -18.21 6.09
C LEU A 103 -5.11 -19.48 5.94
N ARG A 104 -4.15 -19.72 6.85
CA ARG A 104 -3.18 -20.81 6.78
C ARG A 104 -2.44 -20.86 5.45
N LEU A 105 -1.97 -19.72 4.97
CA LEU A 105 -1.13 -19.63 3.78
C LEU A 105 0.32 -20.00 4.10
N PRO A 106 1.08 -20.60 3.15
CA PRO A 106 2.50 -20.80 3.32
C PRO A 106 3.25 -19.46 3.40
N GLN A 107 4.41 -19.44 4.08
CA GLN A 107 5.19 -18.21 4.26
C GLN A 107 5.61 -17.58 2.93
N VAL A 108 5.88 -18.42 1.92
CA VAL A 108 6.22 -17.97 0.56
C VAL A 108 5.07 -17.14 -0.03
N ALA A 109 3.81 -17.55 0.12
CA ALA A 109 2.66 -16.77 -0.36
C ALA A 109 2.47 -15.45 0.38
N MET A 110 2.77 -15.40 1.68
CA MET A 110 2.73 -14.14 2.43
C MET A 110 3.84 -13.18 1.97
N ALA A 111 5.07 -13.69 1.78
CA ALA A 111 6.18 -12.92 1.25
C ALA A 111 5.87 -12.38 -0.15
N THR A 112 5.36 -13.23 -1.05
CA THR A 112 4.91 -12.81 -2.40
C THR A 112 3.82 -11.73 -2.31
N GLY A 113 2.87 -11.86 -1.38
CA GLY A 113 1.85 -10.84 -1.12
C GLY A 113 2.43 -9.48 -0.70
N GLN A 114 3.42 -9.47 0.18
CA GLN A 114 4.10 -8.25 0.63
C GLN A 114 4.91 -7.58 -0.49
N VAL A 115 5.60 -8.37 -1.33
CA VAL A 115 6.32 -7.86 -2.50
C VAL A 115 5.36 -7.21 -3.50
N LEU A 116 4.22 -7.86 -3.78
CA LEU A 116 3.18 -7.29 -4.64
C LEU A 116 2.62 -5.98 -4.09
N PHE A 117 2.38 -5.92 -2.78
CA PHE A 117 1.88 -4.73 -2.11
C PHE A 117 2.86 -3.55 -2.21
N HIS A 118 4.14 -3.78 -1.92
CA HIS A 118 5.16 -2.76 -2.08
C HIS A 118 5.27 -2.28 -3.52
N ARG A 119 5.35 -3.20 -4.48
CA ARG A 119 5.46 -2.87 -5.91
C ARG A 119 4.26 -2.06 -6.40
N PHE A 120 3.06 -2.37 -5.90
CA PHE A 120 1.86 -1.59 -6.19
C PHE A 120 2.00 -0.14 -5.72
N PHE A 121 2.40 0.09 -4.46
CA PHE A 121 2.50 1.45 -3.90
C PHE A 121 3.76 2.23 -4.31
N TYR A 122 4.72 1.61 -4.97
CA TYR A 122 5.75 2.34 -5.73
C TYR A 122 5.28 2.79 -7.11
N SER A 123 4.16 2.26 -7.60
CA SER A 123 3.55 2.64 -8.88
C SER A 123 2.27 3.47 -8.72
N LYS A 124 1.62 3.38 -7.56
CA LYS A 124 0.33 4.00 -7.24
C LYS A 124 0.40 4.66 -5.86
N SER A 125 -0.47 5.64 -5.65
CA SER A 125 -0.51 6.39 -4.40
C SER A 125 -1.44 5.78 -3.37
N PHE A 126 -1.03 5.83 -2.10
CA PHE A 126 -1.85 5.52 -0.91
C PHE A 126 -3.03 6.46 -0.73
N VAL A 127 -2.94 7.70 -1.20
CA VAL A 127 -4.04 8.68 -1.14
C VAL A 127 -5.19 8.27 -2.06
N LYS A 128 -4.86 7.63 -3.20
CA LYS A 128 -5.83 7.23 -4.22
C LYS A 128 -6.40 5.81 -4.01
N HIS A 129 -5.73 4.96 -3.25
CA HIS A 129 -6.09 3.55 -3.11
C HIS A 129 -6.09 3.12 -1.64
N SER A 130 -7.20 2.54 -1.19
CA SER A 130 -7.30 1.97 0.15
C SER A 130 -6.32 0.81 0.34
N PHE A 131 -5.38 0.95 1.26
CA PHE A 131 -4.37 -0.08 1.53
C PHE A 131 -5.00 -1.41 1.98
N GLU A 132 -6.13 -1.39 2.70
CA GLU A 132 -6.82 -2.61 3.14
C GLU A 132 -7.35 -3.41 1.94
N ILE A 133 -7.95 -2.72 0.96
CA ILE A 133 -8.46 -3.35 -0.27
C ILE A 133 -7.31 -3.91 -1.10
N VAL A 134 -6.23 -3.15 -1.23
CA VAL A 134 -5.03 -3.59 -1.96
C VAL A 134 -4.40 -4.80 -1.26
N ALA A 135 -4.29 -4.81 0.07
CA ALA A 135 -3.78 -5.95 0.83
C ALA A 135 -4.63 -7.23 0.62
N MET A 136 -5.97 -7.11 0.62
CA MET A 136 -6.87 -8.22 0.26
C MET A 136 -6.64 -8.73 -1.15
N ALA A 137 -6.45 -7.82 -2.11
CA ALA A 137 -6.18 -8.19 -3.50
C ALA A 137 -4.82 -8.89 -3.65
N CYS A 138 -3.78 -8.36 -3.00
CA CYS A 138 -2.42 -8.91 -3.00
C CYS A 138 -2.39 -10.32 -2.42
N ILE A 139 -3.03 -10.58 -1.28
CA ILE A 139 -3.03 -11.91 -0.67
C ILE A 139 -3.82 -12.92 -1.51
N ASN A 140 -4.95 -12.49 -2.09
CA ASN A 140 -5.75 -13.33 -2.98
C ASN A 140 -4.96 -13.69 -4.25
N LEU A 141 -4.24 -12.73 -4.83
CA LEU A 141 -3.37 -12.95 -5.99
C LEU A 141 -2.17 -13.84 -5.64
N ALA A 142 -1.47 -13.56 -4.54
CA ALA A 142 -0.31 -14.34 -4.10
C ALA A 142 -0.67 -15.80 -3.81
N SER A 143 -1.84 -16.04 -3.21
CA SER A 143 -2.33 -17.41 -2.99
C SER A 143 -2.52 -18.20 -4.29
N LYS A 144 -2.83 -17.53 -5.41
CA LYS A 144 -2.92 -18.17 -6.72
C LYS A 144 -1.55 -18.39 -7.33
N ILE A 145 -0.63 -17.43 -7.20
CA ILE A 145 0.75 -17.53 -7.71
C ILE A 145 1.49 -18.72 -7.08
N GLU A 146 1.33 -18.93 -5.78
CA GLU A 146 1.99 -20.00 -5.05
C GLU A 146 1.18 -21.32 -5.03
N GLU A 147 0.20 -21.49 -5.93
CA GLU A 147 -0.62 -22.71 -6.05
C GLU A 147 -1.31 -23.14 -4.73
N ALA A 148 -1.62 -22.17 -3.86
CA ALA A 148 -2.29 -22.35 -2.58
C ALA A 148 -3.57 -21.50 -2.48
N PRO A 149 -4.51 -21.60 -3.45
CA PRO A 149 -5.65 -20.69 -3.52
C PRO A 149 -6.57 -20.80 -2.31
N ARG A 150 -7.21 -19.70 -1.95
CA ARG A 150 -8.25 -19.63 -0.92
C ARG A 150 -9.54 -19.10 -1.53
N ARG A 151 -10.69 -19.45 -0.95
CA ARG A 151 -11.97 -18.90 -1.41
C ARG A 151 -11.99 -17.41 -1.07
N ILE A 152 -12.41 -16.58 -2.02
CA ILE A 152 -12.46 -15.12 -1.83
C ILE A 152 -13.31 -14.71 -0.62
N ARG A 153 -14.37 -15.48 -0.31
CA ARG A 153 -15.21 -15.25 0.88
C ARG A 153 -14.41 -15.40 2.18
N ASP A 154 -13.51 -16.37 2.24
CA ASP A 154 -12.67 -16.60 3.43
C ASP A 154 -11.69 -15.42 3.62
N VAL A 155 -11.11 -14.92 2.52
CA VAL A 155 -10.25 -13.72 2.55
C VAL A 155 -11.01 -12.51 3.08
N ILE A 156 -12.21 -12.23 2.54
CA ILE A 156 -13.05 -11.11 2.98
C ILE A 156 -13.40 -11.24 4.47
N ASN A 157 -13.81 -12.43 4.91
CA ASN A 157 -14.17 -12.69 6.30
C ASN A 157 -12.98 -12.47 7.26
N VAL A 158 -11.78 -12.92 6.87
CA VAL A 158 -10.56 -12.71 7.66
C VAL A 158 -10.22 -11.24 7.79
N PHE A 159 -10.25 -10.47 6.69
CA PHE A 159 -9.98 -9.03 6.75
C PHE A 159 -11.05 -8.27 7.54
N HIS A 160 -12.32 -8.65 7.39
CA HIS A 160 -13.39 -8.09 8.19
C HIS A 160 -13.18 -8.35 9.69
N HIS A 161 -12.76 -9.56 10.06
CA HIS A 161 -12.42 -9.93 11.42
C HIS A 161 -11.23 -9.12 11.96
N LEU A 162 -10.14 -9.00 11.19
CA LEU A 162 -8.96 -8.21 11.57
C LEU A 162 -9.30 -6.73 11.78
N ARG A 163 -10.15 -6.15 10.93
CA ARG A 163 -10.62 -4.77 11.08
C ARG A 163 -11.43 -4.57 12.37
N GLN A 164 -12.30 -5.52 12.72
CA GLN A 164 -13.07 -5.47 13.97
C GLN A 164 -12.18 -5.58 15.20
N LEU A 165 -11.17 -6.45 15.18
CA LEU A 165 -10.23 -6.60 16.28
C LEU A 165 -9.47 -5.31 16.56
N ARG A 166 -8.99 -4.64 15.50
CA ARG A 166 -8.29 -3.35 15.61
C ARG A 166 -9.20 -2.27 16.19
N ALA A 167 -10.43 -2.15 15.67
CA ALA A 167 -11.41 -1.19 16.17
C ALA A 167 -11.77 -1.40 17.66
N LYS A 168 -11.78 -2.65 18.13
CA LYS A 168 -12.04 -2.98 19.54
C LYS A 168 -10.84 -2.64 20.44
N SER A 169 -9.62 -2.87 19.97
CA SER A 169 -8.41 -2.51 20.70
C SER A 169 -8.29 -0.99 20.93
N ASP A 170 -8.72 -0.19 19.96
CA ASP A 170 -8.73 1.27 20.10
C ASP A 170 -9.76 1.75 21.14
N GLN A 171 -10.90 1.06 21.27
CA GLN A 171 -11.93 1.38 22.28
C GLN A 171 -11.49 1.06 23.71
N LEU A 172 -10.60 0.08 23.92
CA LEU A 172 -10.09 -0.26 25.26
C LEU A 172 -9.05 0.71 25.80
N HIS A 173 -8.38 1.48 24.94
CA HIS A 173 -7.34 2.45 25.34
C HIS A 173 -7.89 3.82 25.73
N LEU A 174 -9.21 4.00 25.74
CA LEU A 174 -9.83 5.24 26.21
C LEU A 174 -9.84 5.26 27.76
N PRO A 175 -9.24 6.27 28.44
CA PRO A 175 -9.42 6.45 29.87
C PRO A 175 -10.91 6.67 30.15
N LYS A 176 -11.49 5.88 31.07
CA LYS A 176 -12.87 6.09 31.51
C LYS A 176 -12.98 7.50 32.12
N PRO A 177 -14.03 8.27 31.79
CA PRO A 177 -14.30 9.50 32.52
C PRO A 177 -14.71 9.10 33.95
N GLY A 178 -13.86 9.45 34.90
CA GLY A 178 -14.12 9.42 36.34
C GLY A 178 -14.04 10.83 36.88
#